data_AF-A0A522MKL7-F1
#
_entry.id   AF-A0A522MKL7-F1
#
_cell.length_a   1.000
_cell.length_b   1.000
_cell.length_c   1.000
_cell.angle_alpha   90.00
_cell.angle_beta   90.00
_cell.angle_gamma   90.00
#
_symmetry.space_group_name_H-M   'P 1'
#
loop_
_entity.id
_entity.type
_entity.pdbx_description
1 polymer ?
#
loop_
_entity_poly.entity_id
_entity_poly.type
_entity_poly.pdbx_seq_one_letter_code
_entity_poly.pdbx_strand_id
1 'polypeptide(L)'
;MDPNHPGAIVRQLCLERFNLSVTEGASVLGVSRQALTNLLSGKAGISPEMALRLDKAFGGGAETWLQRQLVHDLAKARKRLDELDVVSMAQQRQRSLF
;
A
#
# COMPACT_ATOMS: atom_id res chain seq x y z
N MET A 1 -9.12 -6.36 10.23
CA MET A 1 -8.56 -5.83 8.96
C MET A 1 -8.19 -4.38 9.25
N ASP A 2 -6.98 -3.93 8.98
CA ASP A 2 -6.65 -2.51 9.16
C ASP A 2 -7.48 -1.71 8.14
N PRO A 3 -8.44 -0.87 8.57
CA PRO A 3 -9.30 -0.13 7.65
C PRO A 3 -8.49 0.83 6.75
N ASN A 4 -7.25 1.14 7.13
CA ASN A 4 -6.35 1.98 6.35
C ASN A 4 -5.44 1.19 5.39
N HIS A 5 -5.59 -0.13 5.28
CA HIS A 5 -4.80 -0.91 4.32
C HIS A 5 -5.26 -0.60 2.87
N PRO A 6 -4.35 -0.32 1.93
CA PRO A 6 -4.70 0.05 0.56
C PRO A 6 -5.49 -1.02 -0.19
N GLY A 7 -5.39 -2.29 0.22
CA GLY A 7 -6.23 -3.38 -0.29
C GLY A 7 -7.75 -3.17 -0.14
N ALA A 8 -8.20 -2.43 0.89
CA ALA A 8 -9.61 -2.04 1.01
C ALA A 8 -10.02 -1.04 -0.08
N ILE A 9 -9.11 -0.12 -0.43
CA ILE A 9 -9.32 0.85 -1.50
C ILE A 9 -9.34 0.16 -2.86
N VAL A 10 -8.47 -0.85 -3.08
CA VAL A 10 -8.52 -1.69 -4.29
C VAL A 10 -9.87 -2.40 -4.41
N ARG A 11 -10.40 -2.94 -3.31
CA ARG A 11 -11.74 -3.56 -3.32
C ARG A 11 -12.80 -2.59 -3.84
N GLN A 12 -12.85 -1.40 -3.26
CA GLN A 12 -13.88 -0.40 -3.56
C GLN A 12 -13.73 0.18 -4.97
N LEU A 13 -12.54 0.63 -5.33
CA LEU A 13 -12.31 1.38 -6.57
C LEU A 13 -12.12 0.49 -7.80
N CYS A 14 -11.73 -0.78 -7.62
CA CYS A 14 -11.41 -1.69 -8.72
C CYS A 14 -12.39 -2.85 -8.87
N LEU A 15 -12.88 -3.44 -7.76
CA LEU A 15 -13.81 -4.57 -7.85
C LEU A 15 -15.27 -4.10 -7.80
N GLU A 16 -15.66 -3.45 -6.70
CA GLU A 16 -17.05 -3.05 -6.48
C GLU A 16 -17.53 -2.04 -7.53
N ARG A 17 -16.70 -1.05 -7.86
CA ARG A 17 -17.00 -0.05 -8.91
C ARG A 17 -17.32 -0.67 -10.27
N PHE A 18 -16.67 -1.78 -10.61
CA PHE A 18 -16.82 -2.45 -11.90
C PHE A 18 -17.63 -3.76 -11.80
N ASN A 19 -18.26 -4.01 -10.64
CA ASN A 19 -19.02 -5.22 -10.34
C ASN A 19 -18.27 -6.52 -10.63
N LEU A 20 -16.97 -6.56 -10.31
CA LEU A 20 -16.11 -7.73 -10.53
C LEU A 20 -16.04 -8.60 -9.28
N SER A 21 -16.14 -9.91 -9.46
CA SER A 21 -15.71 -10.87 -8.45
C SER A 21 -14.19 -10.84 -8.27
N VAL A 22 -13.69 -11.42 -7.17
CA VAL A 22 -12.24 -11.56 -6.93
C VAL A 22 -11.57 -12.38 -8.04
N THR A 23 -12.29 -13.37 -8.60
CA THR A 23 -11.74 -14.21 -9.68
C THR A 23 -11.59 -13.41 -10.97
N GLU A 24 -12.61 -12.63 -11.35
CA GLU A 24 -12.56 -11.78 -12.54
C GLU A 24 -11.52 -10.67 -12.39
N GLY A 25 -11.48 -10.01 -11.22
CA GLY A 25 -10.48 -8.98 -10.94
C GLY A 25 -9.05 -9.51 -11.00
N ALA A 26 -8.80 -10.74 -10.53
CA ALA A 26 -7.49 -11.36 -10.64
C ALA A 26 -7.11 -11.65 -12.11
N SER A 27 -8.07 -12.09 -12.91
CA SER A 27 -7.89 -12.30 -14.35
C SER A 27 -7.57 -10.98 -15.06
N VAL A 28 -8.32 -9.91 -14.80
CA VAL A 28 -8.09 -8.56 -15.35
C VAL A 28 -6.69 -8.05 -15.00
N LEU A 29 -6.24 -8.27 -13.77
CA LEU A 29 -4.91 -7.87 -13.31
C LEU A 29 -3.78 -8.78 -13.79
N GLY A 30 -4.10 -9.94 -14.38
CA GLY A 30 -3.10 -10.93 -14.78
C GLY A 30 -2.32 -11.52 -13.59
N VAL A 31 -3.01 -11.77 -12.47
CA VAL A 31 -2.43 -12.34 -11.24
C VAL A 31 -3.23 -13.54 -10.75
N SER A 32 -2.66 -14.32 -9.84
CA SER A 32 -3.42 -15.40 -9.21
C SER A 32 -4.53 -14.85 -8.32
N ARG A 33 -5.65 -15.58 -8.22
CA ARG A 33 -6.74 -15.28 -7.28
C ARG A 33 -6.24 -15.14 -5.83
N GLN A 34 -5.25 -15.96 -5.46
CA GLN A 34 -4.65 -15.91 -4.12
C GLN A 34 -3.86 -14.61 -3.89
N ALA A 35 -3.11 -14.13 -4.89
CA ALA A 35 -2.39 -12.87 -4.79
C ALA A 35 -3.36 -11.70 -4.56
N LEU A 36 -4.43 -11.62 -5.36
CA LEU A 36 -5.45 -10.60 -5.16
C LEU A 36 -6.15 -10.76 -3.81
N THR A 37 -6.51 -11.98 -3.40
CA THR A 37 -7.12 -12.22 -2.07
C THR A 37 -6.21 -11.76 -0.92
N ASN A 38 -4.90 -12.01 -1.01
CA ASN A 38 -3.94 -11.58 0.00
C ASN A 38 -3.85 -10.05 0.06
N LEU A 39 -3.82 -9.37 -1.09
CA LEU A 39 -3.85 -7.91 -1.17
C LEU A 39 -5.14 -7.36 -0.54
N LEU A 40 -6.29 -7.87 -0.99
CA LEU A 40 -7.61 -7.45 -0.52
C LEU A 40 -7.85 -7.74 0.95
N SER A 41 -7.12 -8.67 1.57
CA SER A 41 -7.25 -9.00 3.00
C SER A 41 -6.20 -8.31 3.88
N GLY A 42 -5.29 -7.53 3.29
CA GLY A 42 -4.20 -6.87 4.01
C GLY A 42 -3.06 -7.80 4.43
N LYS A 43 -3.00 -9.01 3.86
CA LYS A 43 -1.89 -9.95 4.06
C LYS A 43 -0.69 -9.65 3.16
N ALA A 44 -0.92 -8.93 2.07
CA ALA A 44 0.11 -8.44 1.15
C ALA A 44 -0.15 -6.97 0.81
N GLY A 45 0.92 -6.21 0.60
CA GLY A 45 0.86 -4.83 0.12
C GLY A 45 0.83 -4.72 -1.41
N ILE A 46 0.73 -3.50 -1.91
CA ILE A 46 0.86 -3.16 -3.32
C ILE A 46 2.36 -3.06 -3.67
N SER A 47 2.86 -4.00 -4.49
CA SER A 47 4.19 -3.88 -5.09
C SER A 47 4.19 -2.91 -6.28
N PRO A 48 5.36 -2.43 -6.77
CA PRO A 48 5.43 -1.62 -7.98
C PRO A 48 4.79 -2.28 -9.21
N GLU A 49 5.01 -3.58 -9.38
CA GLU A 49 4.41 -4.33 -10.48
C GLU A 49 2.88 -4.45 -10.34
N MET A 50 2.35 -4.60 -9.12
CA MET A 50 0.92 -4.56 -8.87
C MET A 50 0.33 -3.16 -9.11
N ALA A 51 1.05 -2.09 -8.74
CA ALA A 51 0.63 -0.71 -8.99
C ALA A 51 0.49 -0.43 -10.49
N LEU A 52 1.45 -0.89 -11.31
CA LEU A 52 1.37 -0.79 -12.77
C LEU A 52 0.18 -1.59 -13.34
N ARG A 53 -0.09 -2.79 -12.80
CA ARG A 53 -1.28 -3.58 -13.19
C ARG A 53 -2.59 -2.86 -12.85
N LEU A 54 -2.68 -2.30 -11.64
CA LEU A 54 -3.86 -1.54 -11.18
C LEU A 54 -4.10 -0.30 -12.04
N ASP A 55 -3.06 0.46 -12.35
CA ASP A 55 -3.16 1.64 -13.21
C ASP A 55 -3.56 1.27 -14.63
N LYS A 56 -2.93 0.24 -15.22
CA LYS A 56 -3.28 -0.24 -16.55
C LYS A 56 -4.73 -0.76 -16.64
N ALA A 57 -5.24 -1.39 -15.59
CA ALA A 57 -6.58 -1.99 -15.58
C ALA A 57 -7.71 -1.01 -15.18
N PHE A 58 -7.45 -0.14 -14.21
CA PHE A 58 -8.47 0.67 -13.54
C PHE A 58 -8.14 2.17 -13.48
N GLY A 59 -6.93 2.55 -13.92
CA GLY A 59 -6.41 3.92 -13.83
C GLY A 59 -5.98 4.32 -12.41
N GLY A 60 -5.78 5.62 -12.25
CA GLY A 60 -5.43 6.25 -10.96
C GLY A 60 -3.95 6.56 -10.77
N GLY A 61 -3.06 6.10 -11.66
CA GLY A 61 -1.62 6.31 -11.61
C GLY A 61 -0.93 5.31 -10.68
N ALA A 62 0.12 4.65 -11.17
CA ALA A 62 0.89 3.68 -10.39
C ALA A 62 1.52 4.31 -9.13
N GLU A 63 2.00 5.56 -9.24
CA GLU A 63 2.57 6.33 -8.13
C GLU A 63 1.54 6.58 -7.03
N THR A 64 0.29 6.86 -7.39
CA THR A 64 -0.80 7.05 -6.42
C THR A 64 -1.05 5.78 -5.61
N TRP A 65 -1.06 4.61 -6.26
CA TRP A 65 -1.22 3.32 -5.59
C TRP A 65 -0.05 3.03 -4.65
N LEU A 66 1.17 3.31 -5.07
CA LEU A 66 2.36 3.18 -4.23
C LEU A 66 2.38 4.17 -3.06
N GLN A 67 1.92 5.40 -3.26
CA GLN A 67 1.82 6.39 -2.19
C GLN A 67 0.86 5.92 -1.09
N ARG A 68 -0.26 5.30 -1.46
CA ARG A 68 -1.20 4.70 -0.48
C ARG A 68 -0.53 3.58 0.33
N GLN A 69 0.25 2.73 -0.32
CA GLN A 69 1.04 1.70 0.34
C GLN A 69 2.08 2.30 1.30
N LEU A 70 2.83 3.31 0.83
CA LEU A 70 3.83 4.01 1.63
C LEU A 70 3.22 4.65 2.89
N VAL A 71 2.10 5.35 2.75
CA VAL A 71 1.40 5.97 3.90
C VAL A 71 1.00 4.91 4.92
N HIS A 72 0.45 3.78 4.47
CA HIS A 72 0.09 2.66 5.34
C HIS A 72 1.32 2.07 6.06
N ASP A 73 2.39 1.78 5.33
CA ASP A 73 3.59 1.15 5.88
C ASP A 73 4.31 2.08 6.87
N LEU A 74 4.37 3.37 6.59
CA LEU A 74 4.91 4.36 7.51
C LEU A 74 4.05 4.48 8.78
N ALA A 75 2.72 4.49 8.66
CA ALA A 75 1.83 4.53 9.81
C ALA A 75 1.99 3.28 10.70
N LYS A 76 2.18 2.11 10.08
CA LYS A 76 2.46 0.86 10.80
C LYS A 76 3.84 0.89 11.48
N ALA A 77 4.88 1.33 10.76
CA ALA A 77 6.24 1.45 11.30
C ALA A 77 6.32 2.45 12.45
N ARG A 78 5.56 3.56 12.37
CA ARG A 78 5.50 4.60 13.41
C ARG A 78 5.07 4.06 14.78
N LYS A 79 4.25 3.01 14.81
CA LYS A 79 3.81 2.38 16.08
C LYS A 79 4.95 1.73 16.87
N ARG A 80 6.08 1.47 16.20
CA ARG A 80 7.29 0.88 16.78
C ARG A 80 8.46 1.86 16.73
N LEU A 81 8.18 3.16 16.62
CA LEU A 81 9.22 4.18 16.48
C LEU A 81 10.19 4.14 17.66
N ASP A 82 9.66 3.94 18.87
CA ASP A 82 10.44 3.92 20.11
C ASP A 82 11.33 2.67 20.25
N GLU A 83 11.12 1.65 19.41
CA GLU A 83 11.96 0.45 19.36
C GLU A 83 13.19 0.64 18.44
N LEU A 84 13.27 1.74 17.68
CA LEU A 84 14.36 1.99 16.75
C LEU A 84 15.55 2.62 17.48
N ASP A 85 16.69 1.93 17.48
CA ASP A 85 17.96 2.45 17.97
C ASP A 85 18.58 3.42 16.96
N VAL A 86 18.19 4.68 17.03
CA VAL A 86 18.62 5.73 16.10
C VAL A 86 19.11 6.96 16.86
N VAL A 87 20.33 7.39 16.57
CA VAL A 87 20.88 8.66 17.07
C VAL A 87 20.45 9.81 16.15
N SER A 88 19.77 10.82 16.71
CA SER A 88 19.32 11.98 15.95
C SER A 88 20.46 12.98 15.67
N MET A 89 21.01 12.92 14.45
CA MET A 89 22.01 13.89 13.97
C MET A 89 21.41 15.29 13.73
N ALA A 90 20.11 15.38 13.42
CA ALA A 90 19.42 16.65 13.23
C ALA A 90 19.36 17.47 14.52
N GLN A 91 19.19 16.81 15.67
CA GLN A 91 19.24 17.45 16.99
C GLN A 91 20.66 17.82 17.41
N GLN A 92 21.68 17.11 16.93
CA GLN A 92 23.09 17.39 17.25
C GLN A 92 23.61 18.69 16.62
N ARG A 93 23.23 19.01 15.37
CA ARG A 93 23.67 20.27 14.72
C ARG A 93 23.15 21.54 15.40
N GLN A 94 22.03 21.46 16.12
CA GLN A 94 21.42 22.61 16.77
C GLN A 94 22.12 23.01 18.08
N ARG A 95 22.91 22.10 18.68
CA ARG A 95 23.72 22.37 19.88
C ARG A 95 25.10 22.96 19.60
N SER A 96 25.63 22.84 18.38
CA SER A 96 26.95 23.37 18.02
C SER A 96 26.93 24.83 17.53
N LEU A 97 25.76 25.45 17.49
CA LEU A 97 25.56 26.83 17.04
C LEU A 97 25.29 27.83 18.19
N PHE A 98 25.46 27.39 19.44
CA PHE A 98 25.41 28.23 20.64
C PHE A 98 26.58 27.91 21.57
#